data_AF-W7DLF5-F1
#
_entry.id   AF-W7DLF5-F1
#
_cell.length_a   1.000
_cell.length_b   1.000
_cell.length_c   1.000
_cell.angle_alpha   90.00
_cell.angle_beta   90.00
_cell.angle_gamma   90.00
#
_symmetry.space_group_name_H-M   'P 1'
#
loop_
_entity.id
_entity.type
_entity.pdbx_description
1 polymer ?
#
loop_
_entity_poly.entity_id
_entity_poly.type
_entity_poly.pdbx_seq_one_letter_code
_entity_poly.pdbx_strand_id
1 'polypeptide(L)' 'MYSYLEGQLGYEISYAQKEITVELVTDEDKMLLDLHHDTHIVVVRSAVFLKDTRLFQYTESRHRLDRFRFIDFARRR' A
#
# COMPACT_ATOMS: atom_id res chain seq x y z
N MET A 1 6.23 13.67 -6.26
CA MET A 1 6.38 13.59 -4.80
C MET A 1 7.80 13.17 -4.41
N TYR A 2 8.24 11.94 -4.67
CA TYR A 2 9.58 11.46 -4.28
C TYR A 2 10.74 12.32 -4.80
N SER A 3 10.73 12.68 -6.08
CA SER A 3 11.75 13.55 -6.69
C SER A 3 11.90 14.92 -6.01
N TYR A 4 10.83 15.46 -5.41
CA TYR A 4 10.90 16.72 -4.66
C TYR A 4 11.58 16.52 -3.29
N LEU A 5 11.29 15.42 -2.61
CA LEU A 5 11.85 15.12 -1.29
C LEU A 5 13.33 14.78 -1.33
N GLU A 6 13.73 13.93 -2.29
CA GLU A 6 15.12 13.53 -2.44
C GLU A 6 15.96 14.65 -3.05
N GLY A 7 15.39 15.38 -4.03
CA GLY A 7 16.11 16.43 -4.76
C GLY A 7 16.20 17.76 -4.00
N GLN A 8 15.09 18.26 -3.46
CA GLN A 8 15.04 19.60 -2.87
C GLN A 8 15.19 19.62 -1.36
N LEU A 9 14.67 18.59 -0.67
CA LEU A 9 14.70 18.52 0.80
C LEU A 9 15.84 17.65 1.33
N GLY A 10 16.55 16.93 0.44
CA GLY A 10 17.71 16.11 0.80
C GLY A 10 17.37 14.89 1.65
N TYR A 11 16.12 14.45 1.67
CA TYR A 11 15.74 13.23 2.39
C TYR A 11 16.12 12.00 1.57
N GLU A 12 16.85 11.06 2.19
CA GLU A 12 17.17 9.78 1.57
C GLU A 12 16.10 8.74 1.93
N ILE A 13 15.38 8.23 0.93
CA ILE A 13 14.44 7.11 1.11
C ILE A 13 15.23 5.80 1.14
N SER A 14 14.96 4.96 2.13
CA SER A 14 15.76 3.76 2.40
C SER A 14 15.06 2.48 1.99
N TYR A 15 13.87 2.22 2.53
CA TYR A 15 13.13 1.00 2.24
C TYR A 15 11.63 1.22 2.37
N ALA A 16 10.87 0.30 1.79
CA ALA A 16 9.43 0.22 1.94
C ALA A 16 9.03 -1.16 2.44
N GLN A 17 8.10 -1.19 3.39
CA GLN A 17 7.41 -2.40 3.81
C GLN A 17 6.02 -2.41 3.16
N LYS A 18 5.72 -3.46 2.40
CA LYS A 18 4.39 -3.71 1.86
C LYS A 18 3.77 -4.91 2.57
N GLU A 19 2.57 -4.71 3.09
CA GLU A 19 1.75 -5.75 3.68
C GLU A 19 0.47 -5.89 2.84
N ILE A 20 0.13 -7.11 2.47
CA ILE A 20 -1.08 -7.44 1.72
C ILE A 20 -1.90 -8.41 2.57
N THR A 21 -3.09 -7.99 2.96
CA THR A 21 -4.02 -8.79 3.76
C THR A 21 -5.38 -8.91 3.09
N VAL A 22 -6.14 -9.91 3.53
CA VAL A 22 -7.55 -10.04 3.18
C VAL A 22 -8.34 -9.81 4.46
N GLU A 23 -9.18 -8.78 4.47
CA GLU A 23 -9.96 -8.36 5.63
C GLU A 23 -11.46 -8.47 5.33
N LEU A 24 -12.28 -8.50 6.38
CA LEU A 24 -13.71 -8.33 6.22
C LEU A 24 -14.01 -6.93 5.66
N VAL A 25 -15.02 -6.87 4.79
CA VAL A 25 -15.53 -5.61 4.25
C VAL A 25 -16.05 -4.73 5.37
N THR A 26 -15.60 -3.47 5.41
CA THR A 26 -16.09 -2.45 6.34
C THR A 26 -17.33 -1.75 5.78
N ASP A 27 -18.03 -0.97 6.61
CA ASP A 27 -19.18 -0.19 6.12
C ASP A 27 -18.75 0.93 5.17
N GLU A 28 -17.57 1.52 5.37
CA GLU A 28 -17.00 2.50 4.44
C GLU A 28 -16.71 1.86 3.06
N ASP A 29 -16.17 0.65 3.04
CA ASP A 29 -15.94 -0.10 1.79
C ASP A 29 -17.26 -0.30 1.02
N LYS A 30 -18.36 -0.66 1.71
CA LYS A 30 -19.69 -0.82 1.08
C LYS A 30 -20.25 0.48 0.54
N MET A 31 -19.90 1.61 1.15
CA MET A 31 -20.36 2.93 0.71
C MET A 31 -19.57 3.45 -0.49
N LEU A 32 -18.27 3.16 -0.56
CA LEU A 32 -17.37 3.71 -1.58
C LEU A 32 -17.13 2.78 -2.76
N LEU A 33 -17.35 1.47 -2.59
CA LEU A 33 -17.08 0.45 -3.60
C LEU A 33 -18.35 -0.37 -3.89
N ASP A 34 -18.55 -0.70 -5.16
CA ASP A 34 -19.54 -1.69 -5.57
C ASP A 34 -18.97 -3.09 -5.28
N LEU A 35 -19.30 -3.68 -4.13
CA LEU A 35 -18.72 -4.95 -3.66
C LEU A 35 -19.56 -6.19 -4.04
N HIS A 36 -20.72 -5.99 -4.67
CA HIS A 36 -21.68 -7.06 -4.96
C HIS A 36 -21.95 -7.97 -3.74
N HIS A 37 -21.46 -9.22 -3.77
CA HIS A 37 -21.61 -10.21 -2.70
C HIS A 37 -20.28 -10.53 -1.98
N ASP A 38 -19.22 -9.77 -2.26
CA ASP A 38 -17.93 -9.97 -1.61
C ASP A 38 -18.03 -9.62 -0.12
N THR A 39 -17.63 -10.57 0.73
CA THR A 39 -17.56 -10.40 2.18
C THR A 39 -16.18 -9.95 2.65
N HIS A 40 -15.19 -10.02 1.76
CA HIS A 40 -13.81 -9.71 2.04
C HIS A 40 -13.22 -8.76 0.99
N ILE A 41 -12.20 -8.01 1.38
CA ILE A 41 -11.50 -7.04 0.55
C ILE A 41 -10.00 -7.20 0.71
N VAL A 42 -9.23 -6.94 -0.35
CA VAL A 42 -7.77 -6.95 -0.27
C VAL A 42 -7.29 -5.59 0.20
N VAL A 43 -6.51 -5.57 1.28
CA VAL A 43 -5.95 -4.35 1.85
C VAL A 43 -4.44 -4.38 1.67
N VAL A 44 -3.92 -3.37 0.97
CA VAL A 44 -2.50 -3.18 0.72
C VAL A 44 -2.02 -1.98 1.52
N ARG A 45 -1.16 -2.24 2.51
CA ARG A 45 -0.51 -1.22 3.33
C ARG A 45 0.93 -1.05 2.89
N SER A 46 1.37 0.18 2.67
CA SER A 46 2.73 0.50 2.30
C SER A 46 3.28 1.55 3.24
N ALA A 47 4.33 1.20 3.98
CA ALA A 47 5.08 2.11 4.83
C ALA A 47 6.45 2.36 4.20
N VAL A 48 6.80 3.62 3.97
CA VAL A 48 8.07 4.05 3.38
C VAL A 48 8.88 4.78 4.42
N PHE A 49 10.13 4.37 4.59
CA PHE A 49 11.02 4.88 5.63
C PHE A 49 12.22 5.60 5.02
N LEU A 50 12.61 6.70 5.67
CA LEU A 50 13.86 7.37 5.38
C LEU A 50 15.05 6.58 5.95
N LYS A 51 16.27 6.96 5.56
CA LYS A 51 17.52 6.38 6.06
C LYS A 51 17.70 6.48 7.57
N ASP A 52 17.14 7.52 8.18
CA ASP A 52 17.11 7.72 9.64
C ASP A 52 15.94 7.00 10.34
N THR A 53 15.35 6.01 9.65
CA THR A 53 14.25 5.14 10.10
C THR A 53 12.93 5.83 10.43
N ARG A 54 12.79 7.13 10.15
CA ARG A 54 11.51 7.82 10.27
C ARG A 54 10.53 7.37 9.19
N LEU A 55 9.27 7.15 9.59
CA LEU A 55 8.17 6.92 8.66
C LEU A 55 7.93 8.21 7.85
N PHE A 56 8.13 8.11 6.54
CA PHE A 56 7.89 9.21 5.61
C PHE A 56 6.47 9.16 5.02
N GLN A 57 6.04 7.97 4.59
CA GLN A 57 4.73 7.80 3.98
C GLN A 57 4.09 6.51 4.46
N TYR A 58 2.79 6.61 4.74
CA TYR A 58 1.90 5.48 4.92
C TYR A 58 0.74 5.57 3.95
N THR A 59 0.48 4.50 3.20
CA THR A 59 -0.70 4.39 2.33
C THR A 59 -1.45 3.13 2.64
N GLU A 60 -2.77 3.21 2.71
CA GLU A 60 -3.67 2.06 2.68
C GLU A 60 -4.47 2.11 1.36
N SER A 61 -4.51 1.00 0.65
CA SER A 61 -5.29 0.85 -0.59
C SER A 61 -6.15 -0.40 -0.49
N ARG A 62 -7.44 -0.25 -0.74
CA ARG A 62 -8.44 -1.30 -0.56
C ARG A 62 -8.99 -1.69 -1.94
N HIS A 63 -8.95 -2.99 -2.26
CA HIS A 63 -9.23 -3.50 -3.60
C HIS A 63 -10.25 -4.64 -3.55
N ARG A 64 -11.25 -4.59 -4.44
CA ARG A 64 -12.17 -5.71 -4.67
C ARG A 64 -11.41 -6.97 -5.08
N LEU A 65 -11.86 -8.12 -4.58
CA LEU A 65 -11.22 -9.41 -4.83
C LEU A 65 -11.22 -9.79 -6.31
N ASP A 66 -12.34 -9.56 -7.00
CA ASP A 66 -12.56 -9.93 -8.39
C ASP A 66 -11.64 -9.19 -9.39
N ARG A 67 -11.06 -8.06 -8.98
CA ARG A 67 -10.20 -7.22 -9.83
C ARG A 67 -8.78 -7.08 -9.32
N PHE A 68 -8.45 -7.68 -8.18
CA PHE A 68 -7.13 -7.53 -7.59
C PHE A 68 -6.09 -8.40 -8.31
N ARG A 69 -4.98 -7.78 -8.71
CA ARG A 69 -3.81 -8.49 -9.23
C ARG A 69 -2.55 -7.86 -8.66
N PHE A 70 -1.74 -8.68 -7.98
CA PHE A 70 -0.43 -8.31 -7.47
C PHE A 70 0.64 -9.12 -8.19
N ILE A 71 1.70 -8.44 -8.64
CA ILE A 71 2.87 -9.08 -9.27
C ILE A 71 4.07 -8.55 -8.51
N ASP A 72 4.82 -9.46 -7.88
CA ASP A 72 6.10 -9.16 -7.26
C ASP A 72 7.23 -9.86 -8.00
N PHE A 73 8.38 -9.20 -8.09
CA PHE A 73 9.56 -9.71 -8.77
C PHE A 73 10.71 -9.81 -7.76
N ALA A 74 11.04 -11.04 -7.38
CA ALA A 74 12.19 -11.34 -6.55
C ALA A 74 13.30 -11.99 -7.40
N ARG A 75 14.53 -11.47 -7.32
CA ARG A 75 15.72 -12.09 -7.92
C ARG A 75 16.65 -12.56 -6.82
N ARG A 76 16.98 -13.86 -6.79
CA ARG A 76 18.01 -14.43 -5.92
C ARG A 76 19.39 -14.25 -6.58
N ARG A 77 20.40 -13.84 -5.79
CA ARG A 77 21.82 -14.08 -6.08
C ARG A 77 22.29 -15.21 -5.19
#